data_AF-A0A968AZ97-F1
#
_entry.id   AF-A0A968AZ97-F1
#
_cell.length_a   1.000
_cell.length_b   1.000
_cell.length_c   1.000
_cell.angle_alpha   90.00
_cell.angle_beta   90.00
_cell.angle_gamma   90.00
#
_symmetry.space_group_name_H-M   'P 1'
#
loop_
_entity.id
_entity.type
_entity.pdbx_description
1 polymer ?
#
loop_
_entity_poly.entity_id
_entity_poly.type
_entity_poly.pdbx_seq_one_letter_code
_entity_poly.pdbx_strand_id
1 'polypeptide(L)'
;ILVAVIILATINGLSLREYYFKFEKEQWDDAAQYVAQHAGHDDLILFNATWTQIPFDYYFRHFNHPATEHGVPVDMFERDVLEPKMTPADLPRMWSLVGQHERVWLIYSHDWYTDPTKIIPTELSQELELLDKQSFQGLEVHLYSKSND
;
A
#
# COMPACT_ATOMS: atom_id res chain seq x y z
N ILE A 1 -23.92 -42.40 -9.01
CA ILE A 1 -22.71 -41.93 -9.72
C ILE A 1 -23.02 -40.67 -10.54
N LEU A 2 -23.94 -40.69 -11.50
CA LEU A 2 -24.27 -39.51 -12.34
C LEU A 2 -24.66 -38.25 -11.52
N VAL A 3 -25.52 -38.40 -10.51
CA VAL A 3 -25.92 -37.28 -9.63
C VAL A 3 -24.72 -36.67 -8.89
N ALA A 4 -23.81 -37.51 -8.40
CA ALA A 4 -22.60 -37.03 -7.71
C ALA A 4 -21.67 -36.26 -8.65
N VAL A 5 -21.54 -36.70 -9.91
CA VAL A 5 -20.76 -36.00 -10.94
C VAL A 5 -21.38 -34.64 -11.29
N ILE A 6 -22.71 -34.57 -11.42
CA ILE A 6 -23.43 -33.30 -11.68
C ILE A 6 -23.24 -32.31 -10.53
N ILE A 7 -23.37 -32.78 -9.29
CA ILE A 7 -23.15 -31.94 -8.10
C ILE A 7 -21.71 -31.43 -8.08
N LEU A 8 -20.73 -32.30 -8.31
CA LEU A 8 -19.32 -31.91 -8.34
C LEU A 8 -19.04 -30.88 -9.44
N ALA A 9 -19.56 -31.09 -10.65
CA ALA A 9 -19.42 -30.16 -11.77
C ALA A 9 -20.06 -28.79 -11.48
N THR A 10 -21.22 -28.79 -10.79
CA THR A 10 -21.92 -27.55 -10.42
C THR A 10 -21.14 -26.77 -9.37
N ILE A 11 -20.63 -27.43 -8.33
CA ILE A 11 -19.82 -26.80 -7.28
C ILE A 11 -18.53 -26.21 -7.88
N ASN A 12 -17.83 -26.98 -8.72
CA ASN A 12 -16.61 -26.49 -9.37
C ASN A 12 -16.92 -25.35 -10.35
N GLY A 13 -18.01 -25.44 -11.11
CA GLY A 13 -18.44 -24.37 -12.03
C GLY A 13 -18.78 -23.07 -11.29
N LEU A 14 -19.46 -23.15 -10.15
CA LEU A 14 -19.72 -21.99 -9.29
C LEU A 14 -18.45 -21.43 -8.68
N SER A 15 -17.54 -22.28 -8.19
CA SER A 15 -16.24 -21.86 -7.64
C SER A 15 -15.34 -21.19 -8.68
N LEU A 16 -15.27 -21.74 -9.90
CA LEU A 16 -14.54 -21.13 -11.01
C LEU A 16 -15.16 -19.79 -11.41
N ARG A 17 -16.50 -19.73 -11.50
CA ARG A 17 -17.19 -18.47 -11.78
C ARG A 17 -16.88 -17.43 -10.72
N GLU A 18 -16.94 -17.79 -9.45
CA GLU A 18 -16.57 -16.91 -8.35
C GLU A 18 -15.13 -16.42 -8.49
N TYR A 19 -14.19 -17.33 -8.73
CA TYR A 19 -12.77 -17.01 -8.88
C TYR A 19 -12.50 -16.05 -10.04
N TYR A 20 -13.07 -16.30 -11.22
CA TYR A 20 -12.81 -15.48 -12.41
C TYR A 20 -13.60 -14.17 -12.45
N PHE A 21 -14.79 -14.12 -11.85
CA PHE A 21 -15.65 -12.93 -11.90
C PHE A 21 -15.60 -12.07 -10.64
N LYS A 22 -15.07 -12.58 -9.53
CA LYS A 22 -14.78 -11.79 -8.31
C LYS A 22 -13.30 -11.54 -8.10
N PHE A 23 -12.45 -11.83 -9.08
CA PHE A 23 -11.08 -11.30 -9.06
C PHE A 23 -11.15 -9.79 -9.27
N GLU A 24 -11.21 -9.10 -8.15
CA GLU A 24 -11.26 -7.66 -8.06
C GLU A 24 -9.83 -7.12 -8.23
N LYS A 25 -9.55 -6.61 -9.43
CA LYS A 25 -8.27 -5.97 -9.73
C LYS A 25 -8.08 -4.79 -8.77
N GLU A 26 -6.92 -4.72 -8.14
CA GLU A 26 -6.56 -3.62 -7.28
C GLU A 26 -6.55 -2.28 -8.05
N GLN A 27 -7.12 -1.25 -7.44
CA GLN A 27 -7.34 0.08 -8.04
C GLN A 27 -6.08 0.97 -7.96
N TRP A 28 -4.96 0.46 -8.48
CA TRP A 28 -3.68 1.16 -8.49
C TRP A 28 -3.68 2.43 -9.36
N ASP A 29 -4.49 2.45 -10.43
CA ASP A 29 -4.67 3.61 -11.30
C ASP A 29 -5.34 4.77 -10.56
N ASP A 30 -6.49 4.51 -9.93
CA ASP A 30 -7.23 5.53 -9.20
C ASP A 30 -6.42 6.05 -8.00
N ALA A 31 -5.71 5.16 -7.28
CA ALA A 31 -4.86 5.55 -6.16
C ALA A 31 -3.66 6.40 -6.60
N ALA A 32 -2.94 6.00 -7.65
CA ALA A 32 -1.82 6.78 -8.18
C ALA A 32 -2.27 8.13 -8.72
N GLN A 33 -3.43 8.19 -9.41
CA GLN A 33 -4.01 9.45 -9.86
C GLN A 33 -4.36 10.36 -8.69
N TYR A 34 -4.97 9.82 -7.64
CA TYR A 34 -5.35 10.58 -6.46
C TYR A 34 -4.13 11.16 -5.75
N VAL A 35 -3.07 10.37 -5.54
CA VAL A 35 -1.81 10.88 -4.96
C VAL A 35 -1.21 11.96 -5.86
N ALA A 36 -1.14 11.73 -7.18
CA ALA A 36 -0.54 12.69 -8.11
C ALA A 36 -1.26 14.05 -8.16
N GLN A 37 -2.55 14.09 -7.85
CA GLN A 37 -3.34 15.33 -7.82
C GLN A 37 -3.14 16.16 -6.55
N HIS A 38 -2.68 15.55 -5.45
CA HIS A 38 -2.64 16.17 -4.12
C HIS A 38 -1.22 16.24 -3.53
N ALA A 39 -0.32 15.37 -3.98
CA ALA A 39 1.07 15.37 -3.55
C ALA A 39 1.78 16.66 -3.99
N GLY A 40 2.71 17.10 -3.16
CA GLY A 40 3.63 18.21 -3.45
C GLY A 40 5.04 17.69 -3.64
N HIS A 41 5.91 18.52 -4.23
CA HIS A 41 7.27 18.12 -4.64
C HIS A 41 8.16 17.62 -3.50
N ASP A 42 7.92 18.06 -2.27
CA ASP A 42 8.72 17.68 -1.08
C ASP A 42 8.03 16.63 -0.20
N ASP A 43 6.94 16.02 -0.67
CA ASP A 43 6.24 14.97 0.06
C ASP A 43 7.00 13.64 -0.02
N LEU A 44 6.93 12.87 1.08
CA LEU A 44 7.39 11.49 1.12
C LEU A 44 6.25 10.55 0.75
N ILE A 45 6.50 9.55 -0.08
CA ILE A 45 5.60 8.43 -0.34
C ILE A 45 6.21 7.16 0.25
N LEU A 46 5.50 6.54 1.18
CA LEU A 46 5.89 5.31 1.87
C LEU A 46 5.06 4.12 1.39
N PHE A 47 5.73 2.99 1.16
CA PHE A 47 5.10 1.71 0.83
C PHE A 47 5.34 0.70 1.96
N ASN A 48 4.26 0.16 2.55
CA ASN A 48 4.39 -0.90 3.57
C ASN A 48 4.69 -2.27 2.95
N ALA A 49 4.15 -2.53 1.76
CA ALA A 49 4.47 -3.67 0.93
C ALA A 49 5.36 -3.18 -0.20
N THR A 50 6.68 -3.25 -0.02
CA THR A 50 7.67 -2.54 -0.85
C THR A 50 7.58 -2.87 -2.34
N TRP A 51 7.15 -4.09 -2.69
CA TRP A 51 6.94 -4.51 -4.08
C TRP A 51 5.75 -3.84 -4.77
N THR A 52 4.79 -3.28 -4.01
CA THR A 52 3.64 -2.57 -4.56
C THR A 52 4.00 -1.20 -5.13
N GLN A 53 5.24 -0.75 -4.91
CA GLN A 53 5.82 0.36 -5.66
C GLN A 53 5.76 0.09 -7.18
N ILE A 54 5.97 -1.16 -7.65
CA ILE A 54 5.90 -1.47 -9.09
C ILE A 54 4.55 -1.13 -9.73
N PRO A 55 3.40 -1.67 -9.27
CA PRO A 55 2.11 -1.34 -9.86
C PRO A 55 1.72 0.13 -9.65
N PHE A 56 2.11 0.75 -8.53
CA PHE A 56 1.89 2.18 -8.31
C PHE A 56 2.64 3.04 -9.34
N ASP A 57 3.96 2.84 -9.48
CA ASP A 57 4.83 3.59 -10.38
C ASP A 57 4.42 3.46 -11.84
N TYR A 58 3.91 2.28 -12.23
CA TYR A 58 3.40 2.05 -13.58
C TYR A 58 2.36 3.11 -13.99
N TYR A 59 1.49 3.51 -13.06
CA TYR A 59 0.49 4.55 -13.24
C TYR A 59 1.04 5.94 -12.91
N PHE A 60 1.73 6.08 -11.77
CA PHE A 60 2.21 7.36 -11.23
C PHE A 60 3.17 8.10 -12.17
N ARG A 61 4.04 7.36 -12.90
CA ARG A 61 5.02 7.94 -13.84
C ARG A 61 4.42 8.84 -14.93
N HIS A 62 3.14 8.69 -15.26
CA HIS A 62 2.49 9.52 -16.29
C HIS A 62 2.26 10.97 -15.85
N PHE A 63 2.29 11.24 -14.54
CA PHE A 63 2.06 12.56 -13.98
C PHE A 63 3.34 13.40 -13.84
N ASN A 64 4.51 12.81 -14.10
CA ASN A 64 5.81 13.50 -14.08
C ASN A 64 6.08 14.25 -12.76
N HIS A 65 5.61 13.68 -11.66
CA HIS A 65 5.70 14.26 -10.33
C HIS A 65 6.99 13.76 -9.66
N PRO A 66 7.98 14.61 -9.35
CA PRO A 66 9.09 14.19 -8.51
C PRO A 66 8.54 14.04 -7.08
N ALA A 67 8.48 12.82 -6.59
CA ALA A 67 8.17 12.51 -5.20
C ALA A 67 9.29 11.61 -4.66
N THR A 68 9.63 11.77 -3.39
CA THR A 68 10.59 10.88 -2.74
C THR A 68 9.84 9.62 -2.32
N GLU A 69 10.20 8.48 -2.89
CA GLU A 69 9.54 7.20 -2.65
C GLU A 69 10.46 6.25 -1.87
N HIS A 70 9.94 5.68 -0.79
CA HIS A 70 10.67 4.68 0.01
C HIS A 70 9.76 3.54 0.45
N GLY A 71 10.35 2.36 0.54
CA GLY A 71 9.73 1.20 1.18
C GLY A 71 10.04 1.18 2.68
N VAL A 72 9.11 0.68 3.49
CA VAL A 72 9.36 0.34 4.90
C VAL A 72 9.00 -1.12 5.16
N PRO A 73 9.86 -1.89 5.84
CA PRO A 73 11.06 -1.45 6.57
C PRO A 73 12.30 -1.16 5.70
N VAL A 74 12.31 -1.47 4.41
CA VAL A 74 13.47 -1.30 3.51
C VAL A 74 12.99 -1.00 2.10
N ASP A 75 13.84 -0.41 1.26
CA ASP A 75 13.48 -0.18 -0.14
C ASP A 75 13.51 -1.49 -0.94
N MET A 76 12.68 -1.55 -1.98
CA MET A 76 12.36 -2.78 -2.71
C MET A 76 13.61 -3.53 -3.23
N PHE A 77 14.69 -2.82 -3.56
CA PHE A 77 15.90 -3.39 -4.15
C PHE A 77 17.10 -3.47 -3.18
N GLU A 78 16.91 -3.16 -1.89
CA GLU A 78 18.01 -3.06 -0.93
C GLU A 78 18.20 -4.31 -0.05
N ARG A 79 17.22 -5.24 0.00
CA ARG A 79 17.36 -6.54 0.70
C ARG A 79 17.12 -7.72 -0.23
N ASP A 80 17.77 -8.85 0.06
CA ASP A 80 17.49 -10.16 -0.54
C ASP A 80 16.12 -10.77 -0.11
N VAL A 81 15.22 -9.96 0.48
CA VAL A 81 13.92 -10.38 0.97
C VAL A 81 12.86 -9.54 0.28
N LEU A 82 12.04 -10.20 -0.54
CA LEU A 82 11.01 -9.56 -1.37
C LEU A 82 9.90 -8.90 -0.55
N GLU A 83 9.52 -9.50 0.59
CA GLU A 83 8.38 -9.07 1.40
C GLU A 83 8.78 -8.99 2.89
N PRO A 84 9.63 -8.02 3.25
CA PRO A 84 10.09 -7.87 4.62
C PRO A 84 8.92 -7.40 5.50
N LYS A 85 8.76 -8.02 6.67
CA LYS A 85 7.76 -7.61 7.65
C LYS A 85 8.29 -6.44 8.48
N MET A 86 7.43 -5.44 8.70
CA MET A 86 7.71 -4.34 9.60
C MET A 86 7.78 -4.86 11.05
N THR A 87 8.80 -4.40 11.79
CA THR A 87 8.96 -4.68 13.22
C THR A 87 9.29 -3.40 13.99
N PRO A 88 9.16 -3.38 15.34
CA PRO A 88 9.58 -2.24 16.14
C PRO A 88 11.05 -1.83 15.95
N ALA A 89 11.92 -2.78 15.57
CA ALA A 89 13.34 -2.49 15.32
C ALA A 89 13.57 -1.63 14.06
N ASP A 90 12.59 -1.56 13.15
CA ASP A 90 12.67 -0.81 11.91
C ASP A 90 12.13 0.63 12.04
N LEU A 91 11.47 0.96 13.16
CA LEU A 91 10.92 2.30 13.43
C LEU A 91 11.97 3.41 13.33
N PRO A 92 13.22 3.26 13.82
CA PRO A 92 14.22 4.31 13.67
C PRO A 92 14.50 4.69 12.20
N ARG A 93 14.50 3.72 11.27
CA ARG A 93 14.66 4.01 9.84
C ARG A 93 13.44 4.75 9.30
N MET A 94 12.24 4.27 9.60
CA MET A 94 11.00 4.93 9.18
C MET A 94 10.98 6.40 9.64
N TRP A 95 11.27 6.66 10.91
CA TRP A 95 11.32 8.02 11.45
C TRP A 95 12.45 8.87 10.87
N SER A 96 13.59 8.26 10.51
CA SER A 96 14.66 8.97 9.79
C SER A 96 14.25 9.42 8.39
N LEU A 97 13.35 8.70 7.72
CA LEU A 97 12.78 9.11 6.43
C LEU A 97 11.71 10.18 6.64
N VAL A 98 10.74 9.91 7.53
CA VAL A 98 9.63 10.81 7.85
C VAL A 98 10.12 12.18 8.34
N GLY A 99 11.17 12.23 9.16
CA GLY A 99 11.68 13.48 9.72
C GLY A 99 12.15 14.51 8.68
N GLN A 100 12.46 14.08 7.46
CA GLN A 100 12.97 14.93 6.38
C GLN A 100 11.86 15.64 5.58
N HIS A 101 10.60 15.28 5.82
CA HIS A 101 9.46 15.74 5.03
C HIS A 101 8.36 16.28 5.94
N GLU A 102 7.63 17.29 5.48
CA GLU A 102 6.50 17.86 6.24
C GLU A 102 5.23 17.03 6.09
N ARG A 103 5.04 16.42 4.91
CA ARG A 103 3.91 15.56 4.60
C ARG A 103 4.37 14.17 4.15
N VAL A 104 3.61 13.17 4.58
CA VAL A 104 3.88 11.76 4.30
C VAL A 104 2.62 11.10 3.76
N TRP A 105 2.72 10.53 2.57
CA TRP A 105 1.74 9.62 1.99
C TRP A 105 2.10 8.19 2.36
N LEU A 106 1.17 7.43 2.90
CA LEU A 106 1.31 6.00 3.10
C LEU A 106 0.42 5.27 2.08
N ILE A 107 1.05 4.55 1.16
CA ILE A 107 0.39 3.60 0.27
C ILE A 107 0.29 2.28 1.02
N TYR A 108 -0.87 2.03 1.62
CA TYR A 108 -1.09 0.94 2.56
C TYR A 108 -1.86 -0.20 1.91
N SER A 109 -1.20 -1.35 1.74
CA SER A 109 -1.74 -2.51 1.04
C SER A 109 -1.07 -3.79 1.54
N HIS A 110 -1.71 -4.95 1.36
CA HIS A 110 -1.17 -6.26 1.80
C HIS A 110 -0.66 -6.29 3.26
N ASP A 111 -1.25 -5.46 4.13
CA ASP A 111 -0.81 -5.28 5.51
C ASP A 111 -0.91 -6.56 6.33
N TRP A 112 -1.88 -7.42 6.01
CA TRP A 112 -2.03 -8.74 6.60
C TRP A 112 -0.74 -9.58 6.63
N TYR A 113 0.21 -9.33 5.71
CA TYR A 113 1.52 -9.98 5.70
C TYR A 113 2.67 -9.07 6.14
N THR A 114 2.76 -7.86 5.58
CA THR A 114 3.94 -6.99 5.75
C THR A 114 3.86 -6.10 6.99
N ASP A 115 2.66 -5.80 7.48
CA ASP A 115 2.43 -5.07 8.74
C ASP A 115 1.22 -5.64 9.51
N PRO A 116 1.30 -6.91 9.98
CA PRO A 116 0.15 -7.60 10.57
C PRO A 116 -0.34 -6.96 11.87
N THR A 117 0.51 -6.18 12.54
CA THR A 117 0.18 -5.45 13.76
C THR A 117 -0.21 -4.01 13.52
N LYS A 118 -0.22 -3.55 12.26
CA LYS A 118 -0.51 -2.16 11.86
C LYS A 118 0.40 -1.14 12.57
N ILE A 119 1.67 -1.49 12.76
CA ILE A 119 2.63 -0.66 13.48
C ILE A 119 2.91 0.64 12.71
N ILE A 120 2.94 0.60 11.38
CA ILE A 120 3.24 1.79 10.55
C ILE A 120 2.18 2.89 10.75
N PRO A 121 0.88 2.65 10.45
CA PRO A 121 -0.13 3.69 10.63
C PRO A 121 -0.33 4.06 12.10
N THR A 122 -0.15 3.12 13.04
CA THR A 122 -0.23 3.41 14.49
C THR A 122 0.81 4.43 14.92
N GLU A 123 2.07 4.21 14.55
CA GLU A 123 3.18 5.08 14.94
C GLU A 123 3.12 6.43 14.22
N LEU A 124 2.76 6.46 12.93
CA LEU A 124 2.54 7.72 12.21
C LEU A 124 1.45 8.57 12.87
N SER A 125 0.34 7.95 13.28
CA SER A 125 -0.77 8.64 13.95
C SER A 125 -0.48 9.10 15.38
N GLN A 126 0.64 8.69 15.99
CA GLN A 126 1.04 9.18 17.32
C GLN A 126 1.73 10.54 17.25
N GLU A 127 2.51 10.79 16.19
CA GLU A 127 3.35 11.98 16.05
C GLU A 127 2.88 12.93 14.93
N LEU A 128 2.09 12.44 13.97
CA LEU A 128 1.58 13.20 12.83
C LEU A 128 0.05 13.28 12.85
N GLU A 129 -0.47 14.36 12.30
CA GLU A 129 -1.91 14.53 12.06
C GLU A 129 -2.30 13.81 10.77
N LEU A 130 -3.32 12.94 10.83
CA LEU A 130 -3.92 12.32 9.65
C LEU A 130 -4.85 13.33 8.97
N LEU A 131 -4.43 13.89 7.84
CA LEU A 131 -5.17 14.89 7.09
C LEU A 131 -6.24 14.27 6.19
N ASP A 132 -5.93 13.15 5.56
CA ASP A 132 -6.88 12.45 4.69
C ASP A 132 -6.63 10.94 4.68
N LYS A 133 -7.68 10.18 4.41
CA LYS A 133 -7.63 8.73 4.22
C LYS A 133 -8.64 8.34 3.14
N GLN A 134 -8.11 7.83 2.03
CA GLN A 134 -8.90 7.37 0.90
C GLN A 134 -8.75 5.85 0.73
N SER A 135 -9.88 5.14 0.66
CA SER A 135 -9.91 3.70 0.39
C SER A 135 -10.14 3.44 -1.10
N PHE A 136 -9.42 2.46 -1.62
CA PHE A 136 -9.53 1.91 -2.96
C PHE A 136 -9.65 0.39 -2.86
N GLN A 137 -10.05 -0.27 -3.94
CA GLN A 137 -10.06 -1.73 -4.00
C GLN A 137 -8.64 -2.29 -3.85
N GLY A 138 -8.39 -2.99 -2.74
CA GLY A 138 -7.11 -3.63 -2.45
C GLY A 138 -6.08 -2.77 -1.71
N LEU A 139 -6.34 -1.47 -1.50
CA LEU A 139 -5.40 -0.58 -0.81
C LEU A 139 -6.07 0.63 -0.17
N GLU A 140 -5.35 1.26 0.74
CA GLU A 140 -5.68 2.55 1.34
C GLU A 140 -4.53 3.53 1.09
N VAL A 141 -4.87 4.80 0.91
CA VAL A 141 -3.90 5.90 0.86
C VAL A 141 -4.17 6.80 2.04
N HIS A 142 -3.17 7.01 2.90
CA HIS A 142 -3.26 7.91 4.04
C HIS A 142 -2.33 9.10 3.83
N LEU A 143 -2.81 10.31 4.09
CA LEU A 143 -2.00 11.53 4.09
C LEU A 143 -1.81 12.01 5.53
N TYR A 144 -0.55 12.10 5.94
CA TYR A 144 -0.15 12.64 7.24
C TYR A 144 0.61 13.95 7.07
N SER A 145 0.55 14.81 8.08
CA SER A 145 1.35 16.04 8.18
C SER A 145 1.89 16.20 9.59
N LYS A 146 3.07 16.82 9.72
CA LYS A 146 3.49 17.36 11.01
C LYS A 146 2.47 18.42 11.45
N SER A 147 2.16 18.44 12.75
CA SER A 147 1.33 19.49 13.33
C SER A 147 2.06 20.82 13.17
N ASN A 148 1.40 21.81 12.56
CA ASN A 148 1.90 23.18 12.59
C ASN A 148 1.67 23.73 14.01
N ASP A 149 2.73 23.99 14.75
CA ASP A 149 2.68 24.86 15.94
C ASP A 149 2.39 26.33 15.55
#